data_AF-A0A835GRH1-F1
#
_entry.id   AF-A0A835GRH1-F1
#
_cell.length_a   1.000
_cell.length_b   1.000
_cell.length_c   1.000
_cell.angle_alpha   90.00
_cell.angle_beta   90.00
_cell.angle_gamma   90.00
#
_symmetry.space_group_name_H-M   'P 1'
#
loop_
_entity.id
_entity.type
_entity.pdbx_description
1 polymer ?
#
loop_
_entity_poly.entity_id
_entity_poly.type
_entity_poly.pdbx_seq_one_letter_code
_entity_poly.pdbx_strand_id
1 'polypeptide(L)'
;MTAVKSEESDNKSDIFTKIERFGRYQTVQYIFVCLTLFMISMTHVNYVFVAENVNYRCRVPECEQENQKMEIPTWWPEDIDHKCYKPILNTKKMALFNGSCSNSSFSGVIEECQHWIYENNNSIVAELNLACQPWKVNLVGGIHNAGMIVSMIFTGLIADKIGRKPTFIVCAVGASIGVFKIFMTNYYWYLALEFLESVLGSGLYTVGVVLLIEVGGSSKRVLAGIIFSYAVYIGEIVFAFLAMSLQYWKWLILVVYAPMLLFILYFLCLRESTRWQMIRGRLQEAKETLKIMVRTNKIDLSEKEIEDASDDQMRLMFDVVEQKEKEDMKVIIGSKEIMTRLSVSSFCFFTSSFLYYGSLVHVVLLPGNKYTNFILSAFTAFPGEMVAYYTFNKYGRRITLQCGYLLSAVFLIAQNYCPSSLSVEGDIILDRKTWSRDLFYWNLHLQSGIIPYQCQRDFIRLGQHSCQDWEYVSAFNTFIGDLFFAWLRLPRGLAALYITEIPALPSFLFSSCAVMAALLLTFTPETKNLPMFDTVAQVDSYKTSQFKEENVETATVPNIISTKL
;
A
#
# COMPACT_ATOMS: atom_id res chain seq x y z
N MET A 1 48.18 -21.09 -6.48
CA MET A 1 47.30 -19.95 -6.09
C MET A 1 45.88 -20.06 -6.63
N THR A 2 45.65 -20.73 -7.77
CA THR A 2 44.31 -20.96 -8.34
C THR A 2 43.53 -22.11 -7.69
N ALA A 3 44.19 -23.20 -7.26
CA ALA A 3 43.52 -24.34 -6.60
C ALA A 3 43.07 -24.06 -5.14
N VAL A 4 43.83 -23.25 -4.40
CA VAL A 4 43.47 -22.85 -3.02
C VAL A 4 42.25 -21.90 -3.03
N LYS A 5 42.14 -21.04 -4.05
CA LYS A 5 40.97 -20.17 -4.24
C LYS A 5 39.71 -20.95 -4.64
N SER A 6 39.83 -22.09 -5.34
CA SER A 6 38.67 -22.91 -5.71
C SER A 6 38.13 -23.73 -4.52
N GLU A 7 39.02 -24.30 -3.69
CA GLU A 7 38.60 -25.01 -2.47
C GLU A 7 37.99 -24.07 -1.41
N GLU A 8 38.54 -22.86 -1.23
CA GLU A 8 37.91 -21.83 -0.39
C GLU A 8 36.55 -21.38 -0.94
N SER A 9 36.38 -21.30 -2.26
CA SER A 9 35.10 -20.91 -2.86
C SER A 9 34.02 -21.99 -2.76
N ASP A 10 34.39 -23.27 -2.85
CA ASP A 10 33.45 -24.39 -2.72
C ASP A 10 32.98 -24.56 -1.27
N ASN A 11 33.91 -24.51 -0.30
CA ASN A 11 33.57 -24.58 1.13
C ASN A 11 32.76 -23.33 1.59
N LYS A 12 33.04 -22.15 1.01
CA LYS A 12 32.29 -20.88 1.18
C LYS A 12 30.84 -20.98 0.69
N SER A 13 30.63 -21.61 -0.47
CA SER A 13 29.28 -21.79 -1.03
C SER A 13 28.43 -22.72 -0.16
N ASP A 14 29.05 -23.74 0.45
CA ASP A 14 28.34 -24.75 1.25
C ASP A 14 27.90 -24.20 2.62
N ILE A 15 28.74 -23.41 3.30
CA ILE A 15 28.38 -22.74 4.58
C ILE A 15 27.26 -21.72 4.36
N PHE A 16 27.37 -20.89 3.32
CA PHE A 16 26.35 -19.89 2.99
C PHE A 16 25.01 -20.56 2.65
N THR A 17 25.04 -21.61 1.82
CA THR A 17 23.84 -22.36 1.44
C THR A 17 23.20 -23.05 2.65
N LYS A 18 23.99 -23.51 3.63
CA LYS A 18 23.47 -24.08 4.89
C LYS A 18 22.77 -23.04 5.77
N ILE A 19 23.29 -21.81 5.82
CA ILE A 19 22.74 -20.72 6.67
C ILE A 19 21.53 -20.03 6.01
N GLU A 20 21.50 -19.93 4.68
CA GLU A 20 20.33 -19.44 3.94
C GLU A 20 19.12 -20.40 3.95
N ARG A 21 19.26 -21.64 4.48
CA ARG A 21 18.12 -22.55 4.59
C ARG A 21 17.07 -21.97 5.54
N PHE A 22 15.85 -21.83 5.01
CA PHE A 22 14.70 -21.37 5.78
C PHE A 22 14.40 -22.37 6.90
N GLY A 23 14.67 -21.95 8.14
CA GLY A 23 14.54 -22.78 9.34
C GLY A 23 13.58 -22.19 10.37
N ARG A 24 13.66 -22.73 11.58
CA ARG A 24 12.83 -22.32 12.72
C ARG A 24 13.09 -20.88 13.13
N TYR A 25 14.36 -20.44 13.08
CA TYR A 25 14.74 -19.07 13.40
C TYR A 25 14.04 -18.05 12.48
N GLN A 26 14.15 -18.25 11.16
CA GLN A 26 13.52 -17.39 10.16
C GLN A 26 12.00 -17.40 10.32
N THR A 27 11.41 -18.58 10.53
CA THR A 27 9.96 -18.71 10.76
C THR A 27 9.48 -17.87 11.95
N VAL A 28 10.18 -17.92 13.08
CA VAL A 28 9.82 -17.15 14.28
C VAL A 28 9.95 -15.65 14.04
N GLN A 29 11.04 -15.19 13.42
CA GLN A 29 11.20 -13.76 13.06
C GLN A 29 10.09 -13.30 12.10
N TYR A 30 9.75 -14.13 11.10
CA TYR A 30 8.68 -13.85 10.16
C TYR A 30 7.33 -13.70 10.86
N ILE A 31 6.99 -14.61 11.78
CA ILE A 31 5.74 -14.54 12.56
C ILE A 31 5.67 -13.22 13.33
N PHE A 32 6.74 -12.81 14.00
CA PHE A 32 6.76 -11.55 14.75
C PHE A 32 6.54 -10.34 13.84
N VAL A 33 7.29 -10.26 12.73
CA VAL A 33 7.15 -9.15 11.78
C VAL A 33 5.73 -9.14 11.18
N CYS A 34 5.22 -10.29 10.74
CA CYS A 34 3.89 -10.41 10.16
C CYS A 34 2.77 -10.04 11.13
N LEU A 35 2.89 -10.37 12.41
CA LEU A 35 1.89 -9.98 13.42
C LEU A 35 1.79 -8.45 13.56
N THR A 36 2.91 -7.74 13.42
CA THR A 36 2.91 -6.26 13.48
C THR A 36 2.35 -5.66 12.19
N LEU A 37 2.72 -6.25 11.04
CA LEU A 37 2.22 -5.86 9.72
C LEU A 37 0.70 -6.04 9.60
N PHE A 38 0.18 -7.11 10.17
CA PHE A 38 -1.24 -7.37 10.30
C PHE A 38 -1.97 -6.28 11.12
N MET A 39 -1.37 -5.78 12.20
CA MET A 39 -2.00 -4.75 13.03
C MET A 39 -1.91 -3.36 12.39
N ILE A 40 -0.76 -2.98 11.83
CA ILE A 40 -0.59 -1.68 11.17
C ILE A 40 -1.44 -1.57 9.90
N SER A 41 -1.75 -2.68 9.21
CA SER A 41 -2.66 -2.60 8.06
C SER A 41 -4.05 -2.15 8.48
N MET A 42 -4.53 -2.60 9.65
CA MET A 42 -5.80 -2.12 10.22
C MET A 42 -5.79 -0.61 10.49
N THR A 43 -4.67 -0.06 10.98
CA THR A 43 -4.58 1.39 11.25
C THR A 43 -4.62 2.19 9.94
N HIS A 44 -3.97 1.71 8.88
CA HIS A 44 -3.93 2.40 7.59
C HIS A 44 -5.30 2.43 6.88
N VAL A 45 -6.10 1.36 6.98
CA VAL A 45 -7.42 1.32 6.33
C VAL A 45 -8.56 1.85 7.22
N ASN A 46 -8.27 2.29 8.46
CA ASN A 46 -9.33 2.59 9.41
C ASN A 46 -10.22 3.76 8.99
N TYR A 47 -9.66 4.77 8.31
CA TYR A 47 -10.38 5.97 7.94
C TYR A 47 -11.54 5.66 6.99
N VAL A 48 -11.46 4.57 6.23
CA VAL A 48 -12.52 4.11 5.31
C VAL A 48 -13.83 3.84 6.03
N PHE A 49 -13.77 3.33 7.26
CA PHE A 49 -14.96 3.02 8.08
C PHE A 49 -15.21 4.06 9.17
N VAL A 50 -14.16 4.66 9.74
CA VAL A 50 -14.30 5.70 10.77
C VAL A 50 -14.91 6.99 10.21
N ALA A 51 -14.56 7.34 8.96
CA ALA A 51 -15.08 8.48 8.21
C ALA A 51 -16.35 8.15 7.40
N GLU A 52 -17.10 7.14 7.84
CA GLU A 52 -18.34 6.74 7.18
C GLU A 52 -19.33 7.90 7.07
N ASN A 53 -19.97 7.98 5.89
CA ASN A 53 -21.04 8.91 5.65
C ASN A 53 -22.30 8.43 6.37
N VAL A 54 -22.68 9.15 7.43
CA VAL A 54 -23.91 8.91 8.17
C VAL A 54 -25.01 9.76 7.55
N ASN A 55 -26.24 9.26 7.47
CA ASN A 55 -27.32 10.11 7.00
C ASN A 55 -27.59 11.22 8.02
N TYR A 56 -27.79 12.42 7.51
CA TYR A 56 -28.05 13.59 8.32
C TYR A 56 -29.10 14.47 7.65
N ARG A 57 -29.80 15.25 8.46
CA ARG A 57 -30.69 16.31 8.00
C ARG A 57 -30.41 17.59 8.76
N CYS A 58 -30.81 18.72 8.18
CA CYS A 58 -30.69 20.01 8.83
C CYS A 58 -31.66 20.13 10.02
N ARG A 59 -31.18 20.73 11.11
CA ARG A 59 -31.99 21.08 12.28
C ARG A 59 -32.66 22.44 12.07
N VAL A 60 -33.95 22.49 12.37
CA VAL A 60 -34.74 23.74 12.36
C VAL A 60 -35.16 24.05 13.79
N PRO A 61 -34.36 24.81 14.55
CA PRO A 61 -34.58 25.04 15.98
C PRO A 61 -35.93 25.69 16.29
N GLU A 62 -36.51 26.41 15.33
CA GLU A 62 -37.81 27.06 15.47
C GLU A 62 -38.98 26.07 15.48
N CYS A 63 -38.78 24.86 14.92
CA CYS A 63 -39.82 23.83 14.78
C CYS A 63 -39.55 22.58 15.63
N GLU A 64 -38.37 22.48 16.27
CA GLU A 64 -37.86 21.21 16.79
C GLU A 64 -37.30 21.32 18.21
N GLN A 65 -37.63 20.34 19.05
CA GLN A 65 -37.08 20.18 20.41
C GLN A 65 -35.73 19.44 20.41
N GLU A 66 -35.05 19.41 21.55
CA GLU A 66 -33.64 18.97 21.70
C GLU A 66 -33.34 17.47 21.44
N ASN A 67 -34.33 16.61 21.19
CA ASN A 67 -34.13 15.17 20.95
C ASN A 67 -35.02 14.62 19.83
N GLN A 68 -34.86 15.17 18.63
CA GLN A 68 -35.63 14.73 17.45
C GLN A 68 -34.94 13.61 16.69
N LYS A 69 -35.74 12.69 16.15
CA LYS A 69 -35.29 11.60 15.29
C LYS A 69 -34.88 12.14 13.91
N MET A 70 -34.02 11.37 13.24
CA MET A 70 -33.51 11.68 11.90
C MET A 70 -34.59 11.61 10.80
N GLU A 71 -35.78 11.08 11.09
CA GLU A 71 -36.92 11.09 10.17
C GLU A 71 -37.21 12.51 9.65
N ILE A 72 -37.49 12.62 8.36
CA ILE A 72 -37.85 13.88 7.72
C ILE A 72 -39.23 14.29 8.26
N PRO A 73 -39.37 15.45 8.91
CA PRO A 73 -40.65 15.86 9.45
C PRO A 73 -41.69 16.10 8.34
N THR A 74 -42.96 15.80 8.61
CA THR A 74 -44.06 15.96 7.64
C THR A 74 -44.30 17.41 7.20
N TRP A 75 -43.75 18.38 7.92
CA TRP A 75 -43.80 19.80 7.57
C TRP A 75 -42.67 20.24 6.64
N TRP A 76 -41.68 19.39 6.36
CA TRP A 76 -40.55 19.74 5.50
C TRP A 76 -41.02 19.91 4.04
N PRO A 77 -40.66 21.01 3.35
CA PRO A 77 -41.02 21.20 1.94
C PRO A 77 -40.35 20.18 1.02
N GLU A 78 -41.13 19.51 0.16
CA GLU A 78 -40.63 18.45 -0.75
C GLU A 78 -39.56 18.92 -1.74
N ASP A 79 -39.62 20.20 -2.14
CA ASP A 79 -38.72 20.79 -3.14
C ASP A 79 -37.33 21.18 -2.59
N ILE A 80 -37.10 21.07 -1.28
CA ILE A 80 -35.88 21.55 -0.62
C ILE A 80 -35.07 20.37 -0.10
N ASP A 81 -33.80 20.29 -0.53
CA ASP A 81 -32.84 19.32 0.01
C ASP A 81 -32.68 19.48 1.53
N HIS A 82 -33.12 18.46 2.26
CA HIS A 82 -33.12 18.41 3.72
C HIS A 82 -31.71 18.28 4.33
N LYS A 83 -30.67 18.10 3.51
CA LYS A 83 -29.31 17.90 4.00
C LYS A 83 -28.60 19.21 4.29
N CYS A 84 -28.46 20.07 3.29
CA CYS A 84 -27.56 21.23 3.36
C CYS A 84 -28.27 22.58 3.46
N TYR A 85 -29.57 22.60 3.20
CA TYR A 85 -30.37 23.81 3.23
C TYR A 85 -31.53 23.65 4.20
N LYS A 86 -31.95 24.76 4.80
CA LYS A 86 -33.20 24.83 5.56
C LYS A 86 -34.10 25.93 5.01
N PRO A 87 -35.43 25.74 5.04
CA PRO A 87 -36.36 26.80 4.71
C PRO A 87 -36.42 27.85 5.82
N ILE A 88 -36.45 29.13 5.45
CA ILE A 88 -36.63 30.22 6.41
C ILE A 88 -38.10 30.30 6.83
N LEU A 89 -38.32 30.16 8.14
CA LEU A 89 -39.64 30.27 8.76
C LEU A 89 -40.19 31.69 8.61
N ASN A 90 -41.45 31.80 8.20
CA ASN A 90 -42.16 33.06 8.23
C ASN A 90 -43.00 33.13 9.51
N THR A 91 -42.55 33.92 10.49
CA THR A 91 -43.19 34.06 11.81
C THR A 91 -44.67 34.50 11.71
N LYS A 92 -45.04 35.28 10.68
CA LYS A 92 -46.44 35.67 10.44
C LYS A 92 -47.28 34.49 9.95
N LYS A 93 -46.70 33.59 9.14
CA LYS A 93 -47.41 32.38 8.69
C LYS A 93 -47.48 31.32 9.78
N MET A 94 -46.46 31.19 10.61
CA MET A 94 -46.46 30.29 11.77
C MET A 94 -47.55 30.64 12.79
N ALA A 95 -47.82 31.94 12.99
CA ALA A 95 -48.90 32.41 13.86
C ALA A 95 -50.29 31.92 13.41
N LEU A 96 -50.49 31.62 12.12
CA LEU A 96 -51.74 31.05 11.59
C LEU A 96 -51.95 29.58 11.99
N PHE A 97 -50.90 28.88 12.45
CA PHE A 97 -50.92 27.46 12.79
C PHE A 97 -50.72 27.20 14.30
N ASN A 98 -51.13 28.14 15.17
CA ASN A 98 -51.01 28.02 16.63
C ASN A 98 -49.57 27.68 17.11
N GLY A 99 -48.54 28.16 16.41
CA GLY A 99 -47.14 27.88 16.76
C GLY A 99 -46.64 26.49 16.35
N SER A 100 -47.42 25.73 15.57
CA SER A 100 -46.98 24.46 14.97
C SER A 100 -46.47 24.68 13.55
N CYS A 101 -45.38 24.01 13.18
CA CYS A 101 -44.81 24.11 11.83
C CYS A 101 -45.59 23.23 10.84
N SER A 102 -45.93 23.82 9.70
CA SER A 102 -46.56 23.17 8.54
C SER A 102 -45.81 23.57 7.26
N ASN A 103 -45.98 22.81 6.17
CA ASN A 103 -45.29 23.10 4.90
C ASN A 103 -45.56 24.55 4.39
N SER A 104 -46.75 25.07 4.64
CA SER A 104 -47.13 26.45 4.32
C SER A 104 -46.53 27.53 5.23
N SER A 105 -45.88 27.16 6.33
CA SER A 105 -45.32 28.11 7.31
C SER A 105 -44.03 28.79 6.83
N PHE A 106 -43.45 28.31 5.73
CA PHE A 106 -42.18 28.79 5.20
C PHE A 106 -42.34 29.91 4.15
N SER A 107 -41.30 30.73 4.01
CA SER A 107 -41.27 31.89 3.12
C SER A 107 -40.92 31.56 1.66
N GLY A 108 -40.48 30.33 1.38
CA GLY A 108 -39.95 29.91 0.08
C GLY A 108 -38.49 30.32 -0.15
N VAL A 109 -37.88 31.02 0.80
CA VAL A 109 -36.44 31.37 0.79
C VAL A 109 -35.67 30.32 1.58
N ILE A 110 -34.51 29.91 1.06
CA ILE A 110 -33.60 28.92 1.66
C ILE A 110 -32.38 29.58 2.32
N GLU A 111 -31.88 28.98 3.39
CA GLU A 111 -30.66 29.34 4.09
C GLU A 111 -29.74 28.12 4.22
N GLU A 112 -28.42 28.33 4.27
CA GLU A 112 -27.46 27.26 4.56
C GLU A 112 -27.63 26.73 5.99
N CYS A 113 -27.57 25.41 6.13
CA CYS A 113 -27.68 24.76 7.42
C CYS A 113 -26.41 24.93 8.28
N GLN A 114 -26.56 25.21 9.57
CA GLN A 114 -25.44 25.28 10.53
C GLN A 114 -25.42 24.15 11.56
N HIS A 115 -26.56 23.47 11.77
CA HIS A 115 -26.70 22.43 12.77
C HIS A 115 -27.44 21.25 12.17
N TRP A 116 -26.93 20.03 12.37
CA TRP A 116 -27.49 18.82 11.78
C TRP A 116 -27.94 17.83 12.85
N ILE A 117 -28.92 17.02 12.48
CA ILE A 117 -29.35 15.85 13.23
C ILE A 117 -28.85 14.63 12.45
N TYR A 118 -28.01 13.82 13.10
CA TYR A 118 -27.43 12.61 12.54
C TYR A 118 -28.29 11.39 12.90
N GLU A 119 -28.32 10.40 12.01
CA GLU A 119 -28.98 9.11 12.24
C GLU A 119 -28.35 8.36 13.42
N ASN A 120 -27.02 8.40 13.53
CA ASN A 120 -26.26 7.81 14.62
C ASN A 120 -24.98 8.62 14.90
N ASN A 121 -24.38 8.42 16.08
CA ASN A 121 -23.10 9.02 16.45
C ASN A 121 -21.93 8.05 16.23
N ASN A 122 -22.07 7.12 15.30
CA ASN A 122 -21.13 6.02 15.09
C ASN A 122 -19.94 6.38 14.21
N SER A 123 -19.91 7.58 13.62
CA SER A 123 -18.79 8.05 12.80
C SER A 123 -18.25 9.41 13.25
N ILE A 124 -17.04 9.74 12.79
CA ILE A 124 -16.44 11.06 13.04
C ILE A 124 -17.21 12.19 12.36
N VAL A 125 -18.00 11.88 11.32
CA VAL A 125 -18.81 12.88 10.60
C VAL A 125 -19.88 13.44 11.53
N ALA A 126 -20.51 12.58 12.33
CA ALA A 126 -21.49 12.98 13.33
C ALA A 126 -20.83 13.67 14.53
N GLU A 127 -19.75 13.11 15.08
CA GLU A 127 -19.08 13.67 16.27
C GLU A 127 -18.49 15.07 16.02
N LEU A 128 -17.85 15.29 14.87
CA LEU A 128 -17.18 16.54 14.54
C LEU A 128 -18.07 17.52 13.74
N ASN A 129 -19.37 17.21 13.59
CA ASN A 129 -20.34 18.01 12.83
C ASN A 129 -19.86 18.35 11.40
N LEU A 130 -19.47 17.34 10.61
CA LEU A 130 -18.89 17.51 9.27
C LEU A 130 -19.92 17.42 8.12
N ALA A 131 -21.22 17.56 8.43
CA ALA A 131 -22.26 17.50 7.42
C ALA A 131 -22.09 18.61 6.37
N CYS A 132 -22.41 18.28 5.11
CA CYS A 132 -22.27 19.17 3.95
C CYS A 132 -20.84 19.70 3.70
N GLN A 133 -19.83 19.10 4.32
CA GLN A 133 -18.42 19.46 4.16
C GLN A 133 -17.60 18.23 3.73
N PRO A 134 -17.89 17.63 2.56
CA PRO A 134 -17.25 16.40 2.10
C PRO A 134 -15.73 16.55 1.90
N TRP A 135 -15.25 17.77 1.64
CA TRP A 135 -13.83 18.05 1.54
C TRP A 135 -13.08 17.82 2.86
N LYS A 136 -13.73 18.04 4.02
CA LYS A 136 -13.13 17.77 5.34
C LYS A 136 -13.01 16.28 5.60
N VAL A 137 -14.05 15.52 5.26
CA VAL A 137 -14.04 14.05 5.38
C VAL A 137 -12.92 13.46 4.50
N ASN A 138 -12.80 13.93 3.25
CA ASN A 138 -11.74 13.48 2.34
C ASN A 138 -10.34 13.91 2.78
N LEU A 139 -10.20 15.09 3.41
CA LEU A 139 -8.92 15.61 3.89
C LEU A 139 -8.32 14.74 5.01
N VAL A 140 -9.14 14.01 5.77
CA VAL A 140 -8.64 13.03 6.77
C VAL A 140 -7.79 11.94 6.09
N GLY A 141 -8.30 11.31 5.03
CA GLY A 141 -7.50 10.33 4.27
C GLY A 141 -6.30 10.97 3.58
N GLY A 142 -6.47 12.18 3.03
CA GLY A 142 -5.38 12.93 2.39
C GLY A 142 -4.23 13.26 3.35
N ILE A 143 -4.53 13.69 4.58
CA ILE A 143 -3.49 13.99 5.57
C ILE A 143 -2.83 12.72 6.11
N HIS A 144 -3.60 11.63 6.25
CA HIS A 144 -3.05 10.33 6.63
C HIS A 144 -1.98 9.93 5.62
N ASN A 145 -2.30 9.94 4.33
CA ASN A 145 -1.36 9.59 3.28
C ASN A 145 -0.19 10.58 3.22
N ALA A 146 -0.42 11.89 3.43
CA ALA A 146 0.63 12.89 3.59
C ALA A 146 1.65 12.51 4.68
N GLY A 147 1.14 12.04 5.83
CA GLY A 147 1.94 11.54 6.94
C GLY A 147 2.75 10.29 6.56
N MET A 148 2.18 9.38 5.77
CA MET A 148 2.85 8.14 5.36
C MET A 148 4.12 8.44 4.58
N ILE A 149 4.07 9.45 3.70
CA ILE A 149 5.24 9.86 2.91
C ILE A 149 6.36 10.36 3.79
N VAL A 150 6.02 11.27 4.69
CA VAL A 150 6.96 11.79 5.67
C VAL A 150 7.53 10.65 6.50
N SER A 151 6.70 9.67 6.89
CA SER A 151 7.14 8.48 7.60
C SER A 151 8.17 7.68 6.80
N MET A 152 7.88 7.33 5.55
CA MET A 152 8.76 6.51 4.71
C MET A 152 10.14 7.19 4.54
N ILE A 153 10.12 8.50 4.27
CA ILE A 153 11.31 9.35 4.14
C ILE A 153 12.24 9.24 5.36
N PHE A 154 11.71 9.51 6.54
CA PHE A 154 12.52 9.53 7.75
C PHE A 154 12.86 8.13 8.24
N THR A 155 11.92 7.19 8.09
CA THR A 155 12.08 5.84 8.60
C THR A 155 13.16 5.07 7.86
N GLY A 156 13.29 5.19 6.54
CA GLY A 156 14.40 4.57 5.80
C GLY A 156 15.77 5.06 6.29
N LEU A 157 15.93 6.39 6.44
CA LEU A 157 17.15 7.01 6.98
C LEU A 157 17.48 6.52 8.39
N ILE A 158 16.47 6.46 9.25
CA ILE A 158 16.62 6.01 10.64
C ILE A 158 16.96 4.52 10.67
N ALA A 159 16.31 3.70 9.86
CA ALA A 159 16.53 2.26 9.78
C ALA A 159 17.96 1.93 9.34
N ASP A 160 18.53 2.67 8.40
CA ASP A 160 19.90 2.47 7.95
C ASP A 160 20.93 2.91 9.00
N LYS A 161 20.61 3.96 9.77
CA LYS A 161 21.52 4.53 10.76
C LYS A 161 21.50 3.80 12.10
N ILE A 162 20.30 3.49 12.61
CA ILE A 162 20.07 2.95 13.96
C ILE A 162 19.89 1.43 13.94
N GLY A 163 19.33 0.88 12.87
CA GLY A 163 19.05 -0.56 12.72
C GLY A 163 17.59 -0.82 12.35
N ARG A 164 17.30 -2.01 11.80
CA ARG A 164 15.94 -2.39 11.40
C ARG A 164 15.08 -2.62 12.64
N LYS A 165 15.56 -3.42 13.61
CA LYS A 165 14.83 -3.75 14.84
C LYS A 165 14.40 -2.52 15.66
N PRO A 166 15.28 -1.59 16.07
CA PRO A 166 14.88 -0.46 16.91
C PRO A 166 13.91 0.46 16.17
N THR A 167 14.13 0.68 14.88
CA THR A 167 13.23 1.50 14.04
C THR A 167 11.86 0.86 13.92
N PHE A 168 11.79 -0.46 13.70
CA PHE A 168 10.54 -1.21 13.65
C PHE A 168 9.73 -1.06 14.95
N ILE A 169 10.38 -1.18 16.11
CA ILE A 169 9.72 -1.05 17.42
C ILE A 169 9.25 0.39 17.66
N VAL A 170 10.07 1.39 17.33
CA VAL A 170 9.71 2.81 17.47
C VAL A 170 8.49 3.13 16.61
N CYS A 171 8.45 2.66 15.37
CA CYS A 171 7.29 2.88 14.50
C CYS A 171 6.03 2.17 15.03
N ALA A 172 6.15 0.92 15.48
CA ALA A 172 5.02 0.19 16.07
C ALA A 172 4.44 0.89 17.29
N VAL A 173 5.30 1.27 18.24
CA VAL A 173 4.86 1.99 19.45
C VAL A 173 4.35 3.39 19.10
N GLY A 174 4.99 4.07 18.14
CA GLY A 174 4.58 5.39 17.66
C GLY A 174 3.15 5.42 17.10
N ALA A 175 2.73 4.35 16.41
CA ALA A 175 1.36 4.21 15.91
C ALA A 175 0.31 4.27 17.04
N SER A 176 0.65 3.85 18.27
CA SER A 176 -0.29 3.87 19.40
C SER A 176 -0.79 5.27 19.80
N ILE A 177 -0.13 6.35 19.34
CA ILE A 177 -0.62 7.73 19.50
C ILE A 177 -2.01 7.91 18.87
N GLY A 178 -2.39 7.08 17.90
CA GLY A 178 -3.73 7.07 17.33
C GLY A 178 -4.86 6.85 18.35
N VAL A 179 -4.59 6.26 19.53
CA VAL A 179 -5.58 6.13 20.61
C VAL A 179 -6.12 7.49 21.04
N PHE A 180 -5.31 8.55 21.00
CA PHE A 180 -5.74 9.88 21.44
C PHE A 180 -6.82 10.50 20.55
N LYS A 181 -7.03 9.99 19.33
CA LYS A 181 -8.09 10.44 18.42
C LYS A 181 -9.49 10.36 19.07
N ILE A 182 -9.73 9.42 19.99
CA ILE A 182 -11.03 9.25 20.66
C ILE A 182 -11.45 10.43 21.54
N PHE A 183 -10.49 11.23 22.00
CA PHE A 183 -10.73 12.38 22.87
C PHE A 183 -10.92 13.69 22.10
N MET A 184 -10.70 13.68 20.78
CA MET A 184 -10.73 14.90 19.98
C MET A 184 -12.16 15.29 19.61
N THR A 185 -12.58 16.46 20.07
CA THR A 185 -13.86 17.10 19.67
C THR A 185 -13.67 18.20 18.63
N ASN A 186 -12.41 18.59 18.37
CA ASN A 186 -12.07 19.60 17.38
C ASN A 186 -11.44 18.93 16.14
N TYR A 187 -11.98 19.26 14.96
CA TYR A 187 -11.55 18.72 13.68
C TYR A 187 -10.04 18.91 13.41
N TYR A 188 -9.46 20.06 13.73
CA TYR A 188 -8.05 20.33 13.43
C TYR A 188 -7.10 19.54 14.33
N TRP A 189 -7.47 19.33 15.60
CA TRP A 189 -6.70 18.46 16.50
C TRP A 189 -6.80 16.99 16.11
N TYR A 190 -7.98 16.55 15.66
CA TYR A 190 -8.14 15.22 15.07
C TYR A 190 -7.21 15.05 13.86
N LEU A 191 -7.20 16.04 12.95
CA LEU A 191 -6.36 16.03 11.75
C LEU A 191 -4.85 16.02 12.08
N ALA A 192 -4.44 16.77 13.12
CA ALA A 192 -3.05 16.78 13.58
C ALA A 192 -2.61 15.42 14.15
N LEU A 193 -3.49 14.74 14.91
CA LEU A 193 -3.21 13.39 15.39
C LEU A 193 -3.22 12.34 14.26
N GLU A 194 -4.11 12.49 13.28
CA GLU A 194 -4.12 11.67 12.05
C GLU A 194 -2.78 11.75 11.32
N PHE A 195 -2.27 12.97 11.13
CA PHE A 195 -0.95 13.17 10.54
C PHE A 195 0.16 12.57 11.39
N LEU A 196 0.18 12.88 12.69
CA LEU A 196 1.26 12.47 13.60
C LEU A 196 1.36 10.95 13.73
N GLU A 197 0.22 10.27 13.89
CA GLU A 197 0.19 8.82 13.98
C GLU A 197 0.68 8.16 12.69
N SER A 198 0.26 8.67 11.52
CA SER A 198 0.75 8.17 10.24
C SER A 198 2.27 8.39 10.07
N VAL A 199 2.78 9.57 10.40
CA VAL A 199 4.23 9.87 10.38
C VAL A 199 5.02 8.89 11.25
N LEU A 200 4.50 8.53 12.42
CA LEU A 200 5.21 7.66 13.35
C LEU A 200 5.03 6.18 13.02
N GLY A 201 3.86 5.76 12.53
CA GLY A 201 3.51 4.36 12.33
C GLY A 201 3.89 3.78 10.98
N SER A 202 3.69 4.51 9.88
CA SER A 202 3.64 3.93 8.53
C SER A 202 4.97 3.40 8.00
N GLY A 203 6.08 3.86 8.57
CA GLY A 203 7.43 3.34 8.30
C GLY A 203 7.61 1.84 8.64
N LEU A 204 6.68 1.25 9.41
CA LEU A 204 6.64 -0.19 9.68
C LEU A 204 6.62 -1.06 8.42
N TYR A 205 5.90 -0.63 7.37
CA TYR A 205 5.86 -1.38 6.10
C TYR A 205 7.23 -1.45 5.45
N THR A 206 7.91 -0.31 5.35
CA THR A 206 9.25 -0.21 4.79
C THR A 206 10.23 -1.11 5.54
N VAL A 207 10.35 -0.91 6.86
CA VAL A 207 11.33 -1.64 7.66
C VAL A 207 10.98 -3.12 7.76
N GLY A 208 9.68 -3.45 7.81
CA GLY A 208 9.19 -4.83 7.87
C GLY A 208 9.56 -5.63 6.61
N VAL A 209 9.34 -5.09 5.41
CA VAL A 209 9.73 -5.76 4.16
C VAL A 209 11.22 -5.99 4.11
N VAL A 210 12.02 -4.97 4.44
CA VAL A 210 13.48 -5.07 4.41
C VAL A 210 13.97 -6.11 5.41
N LEU A 211 13.42 -6.13 6.62
CA LEU A 211 13.79 -7.11 7.63
C LEU A 211 13.42 -8.55 7.21
N LEU A 212 12.25 -8.76 6.61
CA LEU A 212 11.86 -10.07 6.07
C LEU A 212 12.83 -10.54 4.97
N ILE A 213 13.24 -9.65 4.07
CA ILE A 213 14.19 -9.96 3.00
C ILE A 213 15.58 -10.28 3.56
N GLU A 214 16.07 -9.49 4.50
CA GLU A 214 17.39 -9.66 5.10
C GLU A 214 17.47 -10.93 5.97
N VAL A 215 16.38 -11.30 6.65
CA VAL A 215 16.28 -12.55 7.44
C VAL A 215 16.08 -13.78 6.55
N GLY A 216 15.27 -13.65 5.50
CA GLY A 216 14.91 -14.76 4.60
C GLY A 216 16.00 -15.16 3.61
N GLY A 217 17.00 -14.30 3.39
CA GLY A 217 18.08 -14.54 2.44
C GLY A 217 17.71 -14.22 0.99
N SER A 218 18.73 -14.25 0.13
CA SER A 218 18.64 -13.78 -1.25
C SER A 218 17.72 -14.65 -2.14
N SER A 219 17.70 -15.94 -1.86
CA SER A 219 16.95 -16.95 -2.60
C SER A 219 15.44 -16.95 -2.31
N LYS A 220 15.01 -16.46 -1.15
CA LYS A 220 13.60 -16.49 -0.70
C LYS A 220 12.91 -15.12 -0.68
N ARG A 221 13.50 -14.10 -1.32
CA ARG A 221 12.87 -12.75 -1.50
C ARG A 221 11.48 -12.84 -2.13
N VAL A 222 11.34 -13.75 -3.12
CA VAL A 222 10.12 -14.42 -3.63
C VAL A 222 8.98 -14.57 -2.61
N LEU A 223 9.31 -15.31 -1.58
CA LEU A 223 8.39 -15.76 -0.56
C LEU A 223 8.16 -14.68 0.51
N ALA A 224 9.22 -13.93 0.86
CA ALA A 224 9.17 -12.85 1.84
C ALA A 224 8.09 -11.80 1.52
N GLY A 225 8.05 -11.34 0.27
CA GLY A 225 7.07 -10.35 -0.16
C GLY A 225 5.64 -10.88 -0.20
N ILE A 226 5.43 -12.14 -0.57
CA ILE A 226 4.09 -12.75 -0.55
C ILE A 226 3.57 -12.87 0.87
N ILE A 227 4.43 -13.32 1.79
CA ILE A 227 4.07 -13.44 3.21
C ILE A 227 3.75 -12.05 3.79
N PHE A 228 4.50 -11.02 3.40
CA PHE A 228 4.18 -9.63 3.74
C PHE A 228 2.78 -9.23 3.26
N SER A 229 2.47 -9.42 1.96
CA SER A 229 1.16 -9.08 1.40
C SER A 229 0.03 -9.83 2.11
N TYR A 230 0.22 -11.11 2.40
CA TYR A 230 -0.77 -11.92 3.11
C TYR A 230 -1.01 -11.43 4.53
N ALA A 231 0.03 -11.02 5.26
CA ALA A 231 -0.16 -10.43 6.59
C ALA A 231 -1.04 -9.17 6.52
N VAL A 232 -0.83 -8.31 5.51
CA VAL A 232 -1.62 -7.11 5.27
C VAL A 232 -3.09 -7.45 4.97
N TYR A 233 -3.36 -8.34 4.01
CA TYR A 233 -4.73 -8.72 3.63
C TYR A 233 -5.50 -9.41 4.76
N ILE A 234 -4.83 -10.26 5.54
CA ILE A 234 -5.45 -10.86 6.74
C ILE A 234 -5.85 -9.75 7.73
N GLY A 235 -5.02 -8.72 7.89
CA GLY A 235 -5.32 -7.57 8.75
C GLY A 235 -6.52 -6.77 8.26
N GLU A 236 -6.61 -6.50 6.96
CA GLU A 236 -7.76 -5.84 6.34
C GLU A 236 -9.07 -6.64 6.53
N ILE A 237 -9.03 -7.96 6.34
CA ILE A 237 -10.18 -8.84 6.55
C ILE A 237 -10.64 -8.80 8.01
N VAL A 238 -9.70 -8.98 8.95
CA VAL A 238 -10.04 -8.94 10.38
C VAL A 238 -10.55 -7.57 10.79
N PHE A 239 -9.97 -6.50 10.27
CA PHE A 239 -10.45 -5.14 10.51
C PHE A 239 -11.89 -4.95 10.02
N ALA A 240 -12.26 -5.47 8.85
CA ALA A 240 -13.63 -5.40 8.36
C ALA A 240 -14.62 -6.18 9.26
N PHE A 241 -14.23 -7.34 9.78
CA PHE A 241 -15.03 -8.07 10.78
C PHE A 241 -15.15 -7.29 12.10
N LEU A 242 -14.08 -6.65 12.56
CA LEU A 242 -14.10 -5.78 13.72
C LEU A 242 -15.01 -4.58 13.51
N ALA A 243 -14.93 -3.91 12.36
CA ALA A 243 -15.76 -2.76 12.02
C ALA A 243 -17.25 -3.13 11.85
N MET A 244 -17.55 -4.37 11.44
CA MET A 244 -18.91 -4.91 11.39
C MET A 244 -19.46 -5.19 12.81
N SER A 245 -18.60 -5.69 13.70
CA SER A 245 -18.98 -6.06 15.07
C SER A 245 -19.04 -4.84 16.02
N LEU A 246 -18.13 -3.89 15.81
CA LEU A 246 -17.93 -2.68 16.61
C LEU A 246 -18.33 -1.46 15.77
N GLN A 247 -19.62 -1.15 15.78
CA GLN A 247 -20.16 -0.05 14.98
C GLN A 247 -19.75 1.34 15.52
N TYR A 248 -19.46 1.46 16.81
CA TYR A 248 -19.03 2.74 17.38
C TYR A 248 -17.53 2.98 17.16
N TRP A 249 -17.19 4.03 16.40
CA TRP A 249 -15.83 4.31 15.94
C TRP A 249 -14.78 4.42 17.05
N LYS A 250 -15.10 4.91 18.26
CA LYS A 250 -14.11 5.02 19.34
C LYS A 250 -13.64 3.64 19.84
N TRP A 251 -14.54 2.66 19.91
CA TRP A 251 -14.18 1.28 20.25
C TRP A 251 -13.28 0.68 19.18
N LEU A 252 -13.59 0.95 17.91
CA LEU A 252 -12.79 0.49 16.78
C LEU A 252 -11.35 1.06 16.83
N ILE A 253 -11.20 2.37 17.08
CA ILE A 253 -9.89 3.01 17.27
C ILE A 253 -9.14 2.37 18.45
N LEU A 254 -9.81 2.16 19.59
CA LEU A 254 -9.16 1.59 20.77
C LEU A 254 -8.65 0.17 20.52
N VAL A 255 -9.45 -0.68 19.87
CA VAL A 255 -9.07 -2.08 19.58
C VAL A 255 -7.93 -2.15 18.57
N VAL A 256 -7.86 -1.22 17.61
CA VAL A 256 -6.82 -1.22 16.57
C VAL A 256 -5.51 -0.61 17.07
N TYR A 257 -5.57 0.50 17.80
CA TYR A 257 -4.37 1.25 18.21
C TYR A 257 -3.78 0.83 19.55
N ALA A 258 -4.59 0.42 20.53
CA ALA A 258 -4.07 0.09 21.86
C ALA A 258 -3.09 -1.11 21.85
N PRO A 259 -3.34 -2.20 21.07
CA PRO A 259 -2.39 -3.32 21.00
C PRO A 259 -1.03 -2.94 20.43
N MET A 260 -0.92 -1.85 19.67
CA MET A 260 0.34 -1.41 19.08
C MET A 260 1.42 -1.11 20.14
N LEU A 261 1.00 -0.69 21.34
CA LEU A 261 1.92 -0.45 22.46
C LEU A 261 2.62 -1.73 22.95
N LEU A 262 1.99 -2.90 22.79
CA LEU A 262 2.54 -4.19 23.23
C LEU A 262 3.77 -4.60 22.41
N PHE A 263 3.96 -4.04 21.21
CA PHE A 263 5.14 -4.30 20.39
C PHE A 263 6.44 -3.75 20.99
N ILE A 264 6.39 -2.98 22.09
CA ILE A 264 7.60 -2.67 22.87
C ILE A 264 8.31 -3.95 23.37
N LEU A 265 7.56 -5.04 23.61
CA LEU A 265 8.09 -6.34 24.02
C LEU A 265 8.97 -7.00 22.94
N TYR A 266 8.87 -6.56 21.69
CA TYR A 266 9.72 -7.06 20.60
C TYR A 266 11.19 -6.70 20.80
N PHE A 267 11.51 -5.77 21.69
CA PHE A 267 12.89 -5.53 22.09
C PHE A 267 13.56 -6.81 22.64
N LEU A 268 12.80 -7.70 23.28
CA LEU A 268 13.30 -8.95 23.84
C LEU A 268 13.33 -10.10 22.83
N CYS A 269 12.34 -10.15 21.93
CA CYS A 269 12.09 -11.30 21.06
C CYS A 269 12.67 -11.15 19.65
N LEU A 270 12.55 -9.96 19.06
CA LEU A 270 12.98 -9.68 17.70
C LEU A 270 14.50 -9.54 17.66
N ARG A 271 15.14 -10.06 16.61
CA ARG A 271 16.58 -9.94 16.41
C ARG A 271 16.86 -8.94 15.29
N GLU A 272 18.03 -8.33 15.37
CA GLU A 272 18.46 -7.40 14.33
C GLU A 272 18.89 -8.16 13.08
N SER A 273 18.87 -7.48 11.94
CA SER A 273 19.39 -7.98 10.67
C SER A 273 20.90 -8.22 10.75
N THR A 274 21.30 -9.48 10.49
CA THR A 274 22.71 -9.85 10.39
C THR A 274 23.40 -9.07 9.28
N ARG A 275 22.74 -8.88 8.13
CA ARG A 275 23.27 -8.09 7.00
C ARG A 275 23.56 -6.65 7.43
N TRP A 276 22.63 -6.00 8.13
CA TRP A 276 22.84 -4.63 8.60
C TRP A 276 23.99 -4.53 9.60
N GLN A 277 24.08 -5.47 10.56
CA GLN A 277 25.17 -5.52 11.52
C GLN A 277 26.54 -5.64 10.83
N MET A 278 26.62 -6.48 9.79
CA MET A 278 27.81 -6.65 8.97
C MET A 278 28.20 -5.36 8.22
N ILE A 279 27.24 -4.68 7.58
CA ILE A 279 27.45 -3.40 6.89
C ILE A 279 27.96 -2.32 7.86
N ARG A 280 27.45 -2.30 9.10
CA ARG A 280 27.86 -1.32 10.12
C ARG A 280 29.16 -1.67 10.85
N GLY A 281 29.82 -2.75 10.48
CA GLY A 281 31.05 -3.22 11.14
C GLY A 281 30.82 -3.79 12.55
N ARG A 282 29.58 -4.10 12.92
CA ARG A 282 29.22 -4.71 14.22
C ARG A 282 29.36 -6.23 14.18
N LEU A 283 30.58 -6.68 13.91
CA LEU A 283 30.88 -8.08 13.60
C LEU A 283 30.60 -9.03 14.77
N GLN A 284 30.87 -8.60 16.00
CA GLN A 284 30.61 -9.42 17.18
C GLN A 284 29.10 -9.68 17.39
N GLU A 285 28.26 -8.66 17.23
CA GLU A 285 26.81 -8.81 17.33
C GLU A 285 26.24 -9.71 16.20
N ALA A 286 26.84 -9.63 15.02
CA ALA A 286 26.51 -10.51 13.90
C ALA A 286 26.87 -11.98 14.20
N LYS A 287 28.07 -12.23 14.75
CA LYS A 287 28.50 -13.58 15.19
C LYS A 287 27.55 -14.15 16.24
N GLU A 288 27.13 -13.36 17.23
CA GLU A 288 26.17 -13.79 18.25
C GLU A 288 24.82 -14.18 17.63
N THR A 289 24.31 -13.37 16.70
CA THR A 289 23.04 -13.63 16.01
C THR A 289 23.14 -14.90 15.15
N LEU A 290 24.27 -15.12 14.47
CA LEU A 290 24.57 -16.35 13.73
C LEU A 290 24.63 -17.59 14.63
N LYS A 291 25.29 -17.51 15.79
CA LYS A 291 25.34 -18.62 16.77
C LYS A 291 23.93 -19.05 17.19
N ILE A 292 23.04 -18.08 17.42
CA ILE A 292 21.64 -18.37 17.76
C ILE A 292 20.89 -19.00 16.58
N MET A 293 21.12 -18.50 15.36
CA MET A 293 20.51 -19.06 14.16
C MET A 293 20.93 -20.52 13.97
N VAL A 294 22.22 -20.84 14.10
CA VAL A 294 22.76 -22.20 13.98
C VAL A 294 22.20 -23.13 15.05
N ARG A 295 22.18 -22.70 16.33
CA ARG A 295 21.56 -23.46 17.43
C ARG A 295 20.08 -23.76 17.18
N THR A 296 19.33 -22.75 16.73
CA THR A 296 17.86 -22.84 16.56
C THR A 296 17.49 -23.70 15.35
N ASN A 297 18.27 -23.58 14.26
CA ASN A 297 18.05 -24.32 13.02
C ASN A 297 18.72 -25.70 13.02
N LYS A 298 19.50 -26.04 14.07
CA LYS A 298 20.27 -27.29 14.18
C LYS A 298 21.18 -27.50 12.95
N ILE A 299 21.87 -26.45 12.54
CA ILE A 299 22.83 -26.51 11.44
C ILE A 299 24.11 -27.16 11.97
N ASP A 300 24.69 -28.08 11.20
CA ASP A 300 25.97 -28.74 11.51
C ASP A 300 27.12 -27.77 11.20
N LEU A 301 27.25 -26.75 12.04
CA LEU A 301 28.33 -25.76 12.04
C LEU A 301 28.76 -25.56 13.49
N SER A 302 30.07 -25.67 13.76
CA SER A 302 30.58 -25.45 15.10
C SER A 302 30.53 -23.97 15.44
N GLU A 303 30.09 -23.61 16.65
CA GLU A 303 30.11 -22.21 17.09
C GLU A 303 31.53 -21.62 17.10
N LYS A 304 32.55 -22.48 17.23
CA LYS A 304 33.95 -22.08 17.12
C LYS A 304 34.32 -21.67 15.70
N GLU A 305 33.77 -22.32 14.68
CA GLU A 305 34.00 -21.94 13.28
C GLU A 305 33.42 -20.56 12.95
N ILE A 306 32.30 -20.18 13.59
CA ILE A 306 31.71 -18.83 13.47
C ILE A 306 32.56 -17.79 14.20
N GLU A 307 33.13 -18.16 15.35
CA GLU A 307 33.96 -17.27 16.17
C GLU A 307 35.32 -17.01 15.52
N ASP A 308 35.91 -18.04 14.93
CA ASP A 308 37.21 -18.01 14.25
C ASP A 308 37.11 -17.48 12.80
N ALA A 309 35.89 -17.30 12.26
CA ALA A 309 35.68 -16.72 10.93
C ALA A 309 36.26 -15.30 10.84
N SER A 310 37.06 -15.07 9.79
CA SER A 310 37.64 -13.76 9.48
C SER A 310 36.55 -12.74 9.12
N ASP A 311 36.80 -11.47 9.44
CA ASP A 311 35.91 -10.35 9.13
C ASP A 311 35.57 -10.28 7.63
N ASP A 312 36.56 -10.54 6.77
CA ASP A 312 36.38 -10.57 5.32
C ASP A 312 35.51 -11.76 4.88
N GLN A 313 35.69 -12.92 5.50
CA GLN A 313 34.88 -14.11 5.22
C GLN A 313 33.42 -13.87 5.60
N MET A 314 33.17 -13.25 6.76
CA MET A 314 31.81 -12.91 7.17
C MET A 314 31.17 -11.85 6.27
N ARG A 315 31.92 -10.81 5.86
CA ARG A 315 31.39 -9.76 4.96
C ARG A 315 31.05 -10.34 3.58
N LEU A 316 31.94 -11.17 3.04
CA LEU A 316 31.73 -11.91 1.80
C LEU A 316 30.56 -12.90 1.88
N MET A 317 30.31 -13.47 3.06
CA MET A 317 29.18 -14.38 3.26
C MET A 317 27.84 -13.68 3.08
N PHE A 318 27.73 -12.39 3.39
CA PHE A 318 26.49 -11.63 3.21
C PHE A 318 26.51 -10.73 1.97
N ASP A 319 27.38 -10.98 0.98
CA ASP A 319 27.57 -10.09 -0.18
C ASP A 319 27.74 -8.61 0.22
N VAL A 320 28.50 -8.35 1.29
CA VAL A 320 28.83 -7.00 1.75
C VAL A 320 30.21 -6.65 1.20
N VAL A 321 30.25 -5.87 0.12
CA VAL A 321 31.50 -5.31 -0.40
C VAL A 321 31.84 -4.07 0.42
N GLU A 322 33.10 -3.97 0.87
CA GLU A 322 33.60 -2.77 1.56
C GLU A 322 33.50 -1.56 0.62
N GLN A 323 32.47 -0.73 0.82
CA GLN A 323 32.31 0.50 0.06
C GLN A 323 33.35 1.52 0.54
N LYS A 324 34.38 1.74 -0.28
CA LYS A 324 35.39 2.77 0.00
C LYS A 324 34.88 4.20 -0.26
N GLU A 325 33.81 4.41 -1.02
CA GLU A 325 33.23 5.73 -1.28
C GLU A 325 31.70 5.66 -1.39
N LYS A 326 31.00 6.61 -0.76
CA LYS A 326 29.57 6.85 -1.04
C LYS A 326 29.48 7.42 -2.46
N GLU A 327 28.75 6.76 -3.34
CA GLU A 327 28.46 7.33 -4.67
C GLU A 327 27.71 8.66 -4.48
N ASP A 328 28.22 9.73 -5.07
CA ASP A 328 27.63 11.07 -4.96
C ASP A 328 26.31 11.10 -5.75
N MET A 329 25.27 11.76 -5.21
CA MET A 329 23.93 11.81 -5.81
C MET A 329 23.93 12.33 -7.25
N LYS A 330 24.92 13.16 -7.58
CA LYS A 330 25.14 13.69 -8.93
C LYS A 330 25.50 12.60 -9.94
N VAL A 331 26.18 11.54 -9.53
CA VAL A 331 26.55 10.40 -10.39
C VAL A 331 25.30 9.60 -10.77
N ILE A 332 24.38 9.41 -9.82
CA ILE A 332 23.11 8.71 -10.05
C ILE A 332 22.22 9.49 -11.02
N ILE A 333 22.05 10.79 -10.78
CA ILE A 333 21.24 11.68 -11.64
C ILE A 333 21.85 11.82 -13.05
N GLY A 334 23.18 11.74 -13.16
CA GLY A 334 23.89 11.78 -14.44
C GLY A 334 23.69 10.54 -15.32
N SER A 335 23.32 9.39 -14.73
CA SER A 335 23.12 8.16 -15.49
C SER A 335 21.74 8.13 -16.16
N LYS A 336 21.72 8.33 -17.48
CA LYS A 336 20.51 8.26 -18.31
C LYS A 336 19.78 6.93 -18.17
N GLU A 337 20.51 5.84 -17.95
CA GLU A 337 19.94 4.49 -17.80
C GLU A 337 19.16 4.37 -16.48
N ILE A 338 19.78 4.77 -15.37
CA ILE A 338 19.16 4.70 -14.05
C ILE A 338 17.94 5.62 -14.01
N MET A 339 18.07 6.86 -14.50
CA MET A 339 16.96 7.82 -14.56
C MET A 339 15.79 7.34 -15.45
N THR A 340 16.07 6.60 -16.52
CA THR A 340 15.02 6.01 -17.37
C THR A 340 14.28 4.91 -16.61
N ARG A 341 15.00 3.98 -15.99
CA ARG A 341 14.41 2.90 -15.17
C ARG A 341 13.61 3.49 -14.00
N LEU A 342 14.16 4.52 -13.36
CA LEU A 342 13.54 5.29 -12.28
C LEU A 342 12.21 5.90 -12.73
N SER A 343 12.19 6.56 -13.88
CA SER A 343 10.99 7.23 -14.41
C SER A 343 9.90 6.23 -14.78
N VAL A 344 10.26 5.13 -15.44
CA VAL A 344 9.30 4.06 -15.79
C VAL A 344 8.70 3.44 -14.54
N SER A 345 9.54 3.10 -13.55
CA SER A 345 9.05 2.50 -12.32
C SER A 345 8.21 3.45 -11.48
N SER A 346 8.55 4.74 -11.48
CA SER A 346 7.77 5.80 -10.83
C SER A 346 6.36 5.84 -11.40
N PHE A 347 6.26 5.84 -12.73
CA PHE A 347 4.98 5.85 -13.42
C PHE A 347 4.17 4.57 -13.20
N CYS A 348 4.81 3.40 -13.21
CA CYS A 348 4.17 2.12 -12.90
C CYS A 348 3.62 2.14 -11.47
N PHE A 349 4.39 2.63 -10.51
CA PHE A 349 3.98 2.70 -9.12
C PHE A 349 2.84 3.70 -8.89
N PHE A 350 2.91 4.88 -9.53
CA PHE A 350 1.80 5.82 -9.56
C PHE A 350 0.53 5.16 -10.11
N THR A 351 0.63 4.52 -11.27
CA THR A 351 -0.50 3.83 -11.91
C THR A 351 -1.07 2.74 -11.00
N SER A 352 -0.20 1.99 -10.34
CA SER A 352 -0.58 0.94 -9.38
C SER A 352 -1.36 1.49 -8.20
N SER A 353 -0.84 2.55 -7.58
CA SER A 353 -1.47 3.19 -6.41
C SER A 353 -2.80 3.83 -6.81
N PHE A 354 -2.82 4.54 -7.93
CA PHE A 354 -4.01 5.21 -8.46
C PHE A 354 -5.13 4.20 -8.76
N LEU A 355 -4.79 3.07 -9.38
CA LEU A 355 -5.72 1.97 -9.62
C LEU A 355 -6.19 1.31 -8.32
N TYR A 356 -5.28 0.97 -7.41
CA TYR A 356 -5.60 0.28 -6.16
C TYR A 356 -6.53 1.10 -5.26
N TYR A 357 -6.16 2.34 -4.95
CA TYR A 357 -6.98 3.20 -4.09
C TYR A 357 -8.27 3.65 -4.79
N GLY A 358 -8.23 3.88 -6.11
CA GLY A 358 -9.42 4.13 -6.91
C GLY A 358 -10.42 2.98 -6.82
N SER A 359 -9.95 1.74 -6.97
CA SER A 359 -10.76 0.54 -6.77
C SER A 359 -11.27 0.42 -5.33
N LEU A 360 -10.41 0.60 -4.32
CA LEU A 360 -10.77 0.43 -2.91
C LEU A 360 -11.89 1.39 -2.46
N VAL A 361 -11.91 2.62 -2.96
CA VAL A 361 -13.01 3.56 -2.71
C VAL A 361 -14.30 3.09 -3.41
N HIS A 362 -14.20 2.57 -4.63
CA HIS A 362 -15.34 2.00 -5.35
C HIS A 362 -15.92 0.76 -4.65
N VAL A 363 -15.11 -0.07 -3.96
CA VAL A 363 -15.59 -1.24 -3.20
C VAL A 363 -16.70 -0.89 -2.21
N VAL A 364 -16.53 0.22 -1.50
CA VAL A 364 -17.47 0.68 -0.47
C VAL A 364 -18.76 1.24 -1.10
N LEU A 365 -18.69 1.71 -2.34
CA LEU A 365 -19.83 2.22 -3.11
C LEU A 365 -20.58 1.13 -3.87
N LEU A 366 -20.04 -0.09 -3.94
CA LEU A 366 -20.72 -1.21 -4.61
C LEU A 366 -22.05 -1.51 -3.92
N PRO A 367 -23.10 -1.85 -4.69
CA PRO A 367 -24.38 -2.24 -4.13
C PRO A 367 -24.22 -3.49 -3.25
N GLY A 368 -24.80 -3.46 -2.06
CA GLY A 368 -24.72 -4.53 -1.06
C GLY A 368 -24.15 -4.05 0.26
N ASN A 369 -23.73 -5.00 1.10
CA ASN A 369 -23.10 -4.70 2.38
C ASN A 369 -21.63 -4.32 2.15
N LYS A 370 -21.27 -3.07 2.48
CA LYS A 370 -19.90 -2.54 2.36
C LYS A 370 -18.83 -3.40 3.05
N TYR A 371 -19.14 -4.01 4.21
CA TYR A 371 -18.20 -4.84 4.96
C TYR A 371 -17.91 -6.12 4.19
N THR A 372 -18.95 -6.77 3.67
CA THR A 372 -18.83 -7.95 2.81
C THR A 372 -18.07 -7.64 1.53
N ASN A 373 -18.36 -6.50 0.89
CA ASN A 373 -17.68 -6.10 -0.33
C ASN A 373 -16.18 -5.88 -0.09
N PHE A 374 -15.81 -5.29 1.05
CA PHE A 374 -14.42 -5.10 1.47
C PHE A 374 -13.71 -6.41 1.81
N ILE A 375 -14.37 -7.34 2.52
CA ILE A 375 -13.82 -8.67 2.82
C ILE A 375 -13.57 -9.45 1.52
N LEU A 376 -14.53 -9.44 0.59
CA LEU A 376 -14.40 -10.13 -0.70
C LEU A 376 -13.27 -9.51 -1.53
N SER A 377 -13.13 -8.18 -1.50
CA SER A 377 -12.02 -7.45 -2.10
C SER A 377 -10.67 -7.95 -1.58
N ALA A 378 -10.46 -7.97 -0.27
CA ALA A 378 -9.21 -8.47 0.32
C ALA A 378 -8.99 -9.97 0.05
N PHE A 379 -10.06 -10.79 0.02
CA PHE A 379 -9.96 -12.21 -0.27
C PHE A 379 -9.51 -12.49 -1.71
N THR A 380 -9.94 -11.68 -2.68
CA THR A 380 -9.53 -11.82 -4.08
C THR A 380 -8.03 -11.60 -4.29
N ALA A 381 -7.34 -10.92 -3.36
CA ALA A 381 -5.90 -10.68 -3.45
C ALA A 381 -5.04 -11.94 -3.23
N PHE A 382 -5.49 -12.89 -2.40
CA PHE A 382 -4.74 -14.11 -2.09
C PHE A 382 -4.38 -14.95 -3.32
N PRO A 383 -5.34 -15.35 -4.16
CA PRO A 383 -5.02 -16.12 -5.36
C PRO A 383 -4.22 -15.28 -6.37
N GLY A 384 -4.35 -13.94 -6.35
CA GLY A 384 -3.64 -13.04 -7.25
C GLY A 384 -2.14 -13.10 -7.03
N GLU A 385 -1.70 -13.05 -5.77
CA GLU A 385 -0.30 -13.22 -5.37
C GLU A 385 0.28 -14.59 -5.73
N MET A 386 -0.53 -15.66 -5.67
CA MET A 386 -0.08 -16.99 -6.09
C MET A 386 0.12 -17.09 -7.60
N VAL A 387 -0.81 -16.53 -8.38
CA VAL A 387 -0.68 -16.46 -9.84
C VAL A 387 0.55 -15.66 -10.19
N ALA A 388 0.73 -14.48 -9.58
CA ALA A 388 1.89 -13.63 -9.76
C ALA A 388 3.20 -14.36 -9.45
N TYR A 389 3.28 -15.05 -8.31
CA TYR A 389 4.45 -15.87 -7.94
C TYR A 389 4.83 -16.87 -9.03
N TYR A 390 3.84 -17.61 -9.54
CA TYR A 390 4.06 -18.60 -10.58
C TYR A 390 4.47 -17.97 -11.91
N THR A 391 3.80 -16.90 -12.35
CA THR A 391 4.09 -16.24 -13.62
C THR A 391 5.45 -15.54 -13.60
N PHE A 392 5.85 -14.92 -12.48
CA PHE A 392 7.17 -14.30 -12.34
C PHE A 392 8.31 -15.31 -12.46
N ASN A 393 8.17 -16.47 -11.82
CA ASN A 393 9.18 -17.53 -11.90
C ASN A 393 9.22 -18.19 -13.29
N LYS A 394 8.08 -18.27 -13.99
CA LYS A 394 7.99 -18.93 -15.30
C LYS A 394 8.33 -18.00 -16.46
N TYR A 395 7.63 -16.89 -16.60
CA TYR A 395 7.67 -16.00 -17.78
C TYR A 395 8.56 -14.76 -17.62
N GLY A 396 9.08 -14.51 -16.41
CA GLY A 396 9.84 -13.29 -16.13
C GLY A 396 8.94 -12.14 -15.70
N ARG A 397 9.56 -11.04 -15.27
CA ARG A 397 8.87 -9.92 -14.62
C ARG A 397 8.27 -8.94 -15.59
N ARG A 398 9.01 -8.58 -16.63
CA ARG A 398 8.56 -7.58 -17.60
C ARG A 398 7.27 -8.02 -18.29
N ILE A 399 7.26 -9.24 -18.84
CA ILE A 399 6.10 -9.77 -19.58
C ILE A 399 4.89 -9.90 -18.64
N THR A 400 5.10 -10.43 -17.43
CA THR A 400 4.03 -10.59 -16.43
C THR A 400 3.37 -9.25 -16.10
N LEU A 401 4.18 -8.21 -15.83
CA LEU A 401 3.66 -6.87 -15.52
C LEU A 401 2.92 -6.25 -16.70
N GLN A 402 3.49 -6.35 -17.92
CA GLN A 402 2.84 -5.82 -19.13
C GLN A 402 1.48 -6.45 -19.38
N CYS A 403 1.40 -7.79 -19.31
CA CYS A 403 0.14 -8.51 -19.45
C CYS A 403 -0.84 -8.12 -18.33
N GLY A 404 -0.38 -7.97 -17.09
CA GLY A 404 -1.20 -7.55 -15.96
C GLY A 404 -1.85 -6.18 -16.17
N TYR A 405 -1.06 -5.17 -16.57
CA TYR A 405 -1.58 -3.83 -16.85
C TYR A 405 -2.56 -3.79 -18.03
N LEU A 406 -2.26 -4.49 -19.13
CA LEU A 406 -3.14 -4.55 -20.28
C LEU A 406 -4.47 -5.25 -19.93
N LEU A 407 -4.41 -6.36 -19.20
CA LEU A 407 -5.61 -7.07 -18.76
C LEU A 407 -6.44 -6.25 -17.78
N SER A 408 -5.79 -5.49 -16.88
CA SER A 408 -6.46 -4.51 -16.03
C SER A 408 -7.19 -3.44 -16.85
N ALA A 409 -6.56 -2.88 -17.88
CA ALA A 409 -7.19 -1.91 -18.77
C ALA A 409 -8.42 -2.48 -19.49
N VAL A 410 -8.32 -3.73 -19.98
CA VAL A 410 -9.45 -4.43 -20.62
C VAL A 410 -10.62 -4.58 -19.66
N PHE A 411 -10.39 -5.01 -18.41
CA PHE A 411 -11.48 -5.17 -17.44
C PHE A 411 -12.12 -3.84 -17.05
N LEU A 412 -11.34 -2.78 -16.87
CA LEU A 412 -11.87 -1.44 -16.58
C LEU A 412 -12.73 -0.89 -17.73
N ILE A 413 -12.33 -1.14 -18.97
CA ILE A 413 -13.13 -0.75 -20.15
C ILE A 413 -14.39 -1.60 -20.20
N ALA A 414 -14.27 -2.93 -20.06
CA ALA A 414 -15.39 -3.87 -20.10
C ALA A 414 -16.46 -3.55 -19.03
N GLN A 415 -16.04 -3.06 -17.86
CA GLN A 415 -16.96 -2.64 -16.80
C GLN A 415 -17.95 -1.55 -17.25
N ASN A 416 -17.56 -0.65 -18.16
CA ASN A 416 -18.45 0.42 -18.66
C ASN A 416 -19.46 -0.06 -19.70
N TYR A 417 -19.09 -1.05 -20.51
CA TYR A 417 -19.89 -1.50 -21.66
C TYR A 417 -20.87 -2.64 -21.32
N CYS A 418 -21.11 -2.92 -20.03
CA CYS A 418 -21.97 -4.02 -19.62
C CYS A 418 -23.47 -3.73 -19.89
N PRO A 419 -24.17 -4.55 -20.70
CA PRO A 419 -25.59 -4.36 -21.04
C PRO A 419 -26.53 -4.64 -19.85
N SER A 420 -27.73 -4.06 -19.90
CA SER A 420 -28.73 -4.08 -18.82
C SER A 420 -29.24 -5.47 -18.42
N SER A 421 -29.19 -6.43 -19.33
CA SER A 421 -29.61 -7.81 -19.10
C SER A 421 -29.00 -8.71 -20.17
N LEU A 422 -28.12 -9.63 -19.77
CA LEU A 422 -27.64 -10.70 -20.64
C LEU A 422 -28.32 -12.00 -20.21
N SER A 423 -29.37 -12.40 -20.92
CA SER A 423 -29.96 -13.73 -20.78
C SER A 423 -29.03 -14.74 -21.46
N VAL A 424 -28.20 -15.42 -20.69
CA VAL A 424 -27.46 -16.59 -21.18
C VAL A 424 -28.44 -17.77 -21.19
N GLU A 425 -28.54 -18.47 -22.31
CA GLU A 425 -29.41 -19.64 -22.48
C GLU A 425 -29.14 -20.69 -21.38
N GLY A 426 -30.07 -20.74 -20.40
CA GLY A 426 -30.02 -21.61 -19.22
C GLY A 426 -30.04 -20.82 -17.91
N ASP A 427 -31.23 -20.37 -17.48
CA ASP A 427 -31.66 -19.92 -16.13
C ASP A 427 -30.75 -19.04 -15.25
N ILE A 428 -29.60 -18.56 -15.73
CA ILE A 428 -28.74 -17.63 -15.01
C ILE A 428 -28.98 -16.23 -15.57
N ILE A 429 -29.93 -15.51 -14.96
CA ILE A 429 -30.07 -14.07 -15.16
C ILE A 429 -28.91 -13.40 -14.43
N LEU A 430 -27.80 -13.18 -15.13
CA LEU A 430 -26.76 -12.32 -14.59
C LEU A 430 -27.16 -10.86 -14.82
N ASP A 431 -27.66 -10.23 -13.75
CA ASP A 431 -27.93 -8.80 -13.66
C ASP A 431 -26.66 -7.97 -13.97
N ARG A 432 -26.81 -6.82 -14.63
CA ARG A 432 -25.73 -5.86 -14.97
C ARG A 432 -24.85 -5.53 -13.75
N LYS A 433 -25.48 -5.44 -12.57
CA LYS A 433 -24.79 -5.17 -11.29
C LYS A 433 -23.87 -6.31 -10.87
N THR A 434 -24.27 -7.57 -11.10
CA THR A 434 -23.48 -8.76 -10.75
C THR A 434 -22.27 -8.90 -11.67
N TRP A 435 -22.45 -8.76 -12.99
CA TRP A 435 -21.32 -8.77 -13.95
C TRP A 435 -20.29 -7.67 -13.68
N SER A 436 -20.76 -6.43 -13.49
CA SER A 436 -19.87 -5.29 -13.22
C SER A 436 -19.06 -5.50 -11.95
N ARG A 437 -19.70 -6.08 -10.92
CA ARG A 437 -19.05 -6.45 -9.65
C ARG A 437 -18.02 -7.56 -9.84
N ASP A 438 -18.31 -8.59 -10.64
CA ASP A 438 -17.38 -9.69 -10.87
C ASP A 438 -16.14 -9.24 -11.68
N LEU A 439 -16.33 -8.44 -12.74
CA LEU A 439 -15.23 -7.82 -13.49
C LEU A 439 -14.38 -6.91 -12.61
N PHE A 440 -15.01 -6.18 -11.69
CA PHE A 440 -14.33 -5.36 -10.70
C PHE A 440 -13.46 -6.20 -9.76
N TYR A 441 -13.96 -7.33 -9.25
CA TYR A 441 -13.15 -8.24 -8.43
C TYR A 441 -12.03 -8.92 -9.21
N TRP A 442 -12.24 -9.26 -10.47
CA TRP A 442 -11.17 -9.76 -11.35
C TRP A 442 -10.09 -8.72 -11.63
N ASN A 443 -10.49 -7.47 -11.83
CA ASN A 443 -9.57 -6.35 -11.97
C ASN A 443 -8.76 -6.14 -10.69
N LEU A 444 -9.42 -6.15 -9.55
CA LEU A 444 -8.80 -6.02 -8.24
C LEU A 444 -7.85 -7.18 -7.92
N HIS A 445 -8.20 -8.41 -8.31
CA HIS A 445 -7.35 -9.59 -8.19
C HIS A 445 -6.02 -9.42 -8.95
N LEU A 446 -6.08 -8.91 -10.19
CA LEU A 446 -4.88 -8.62 -10.97
C LEU A 446 -4.08 -7.45 -10.39
N GLN A 447 -4.78 -6.43 -9.90
CA GLN A 447 -4.14 -5.27 -9.28
C GLN A 447 -3.40 -5.67 -8.01
N SER A 448 -4.10 -6.25 -7.04
CA SER A 448 -3.52 -6.67 -5.76
C SER A 448 -2.38 -7.68 -5.90
N GLY A 449 -2.44 -8.61 -6.86
CA GLY A 449 -1.40 -9.64 -7.05
C GLY A 449 -0.20 -9.23 -7.92
N ILE A 450 -0.40 -8.42 -8.97
CA ILE A 450 0.62 -8.22 -10.01
C ILE A 450 1.27 -6.83 -9.97
N ILE A 451 0.54 -5.79 -9.54
CA ILE A 451 0.83 -4.41 -9.99
C ILE A 451 1.56 -3.53 -8.93
N PRO A 452 1.07 -3.28 -7.70
CA PRO A 452 1.71 -2.38 -6.72
C PRO A 452 2.90 -2.97 -5.97
N TYR A 453 2.72 -4.15 -5.33
CA TYR A 453 3.71 -4.69 -4.40
C TYR A 453 4.90 -5.36 -5.08
N GLN A 454 4.74 -5.84 -6.32
CA GLN A 454 5.86 -6.43 -7.05
C GLN A 454 6.75 -5.37 -7.72
N CYS A 455 6.21 -4.22 -8.13
CA CYS A 455 7.03 -3.08 -8.57
C CYS A 455 7.97 -2.61 -7.43
N GLN A 456 7.47 -2.63 -6.18
CA GLN A 456 8.28 -2.38 -4.98
C GLN A 456 9.38 -3.45 -4.79
N ARG A 457 9.11 -4.73 -5.12
CA ARG A 457 10.04 -5.87 -4.96
C ARG A 457 11.03 -6.06 -6.09
N ASP A 458 10.69 -5.66 -7.31
CA ASP A 458 11.57 -5.75 -8.47
C ASP A 458 12.69 -4.70 -8.40
N PHE A 459 12.42 -3.57 -7.73
CA PHE A 459 13.38 -2.48 -7.58
C PHE A 459 14.37 -2.62 -6.42
N ILE A 460 14.10 -3.48 -5.43
CA ILE A 460 15.09 -3.89 -4.42
C ILE A 460 16.34 -4.52 -5.09
N ARG A 461 16.26 -4.91 -6.37
CA ARG A 461 17.38 -5.43 -7.16
C ARG A 461 18.32 -4.38 -7.79
N LEU A 462 18.01 -3.08 -7.73
CA LEU A 462 18.78 -2.03 -8.42
C LEU A 462 19.65 -1.13 -7.53
N GLY A 463 19.96 -1.54 -6.31
CA GLY A 463 20.97 -0.87 -5.48
C GLY A 463 20.50 -0.70 -4.05
N GLN A 464 21.05 -1.50 -3.16
CA GLN A 464 20.83 -1.33 -1.72
C GLN A 464 21.37 -0.02 -1.15
N HIS A 465 22.16 0.73 -1.92
CA HIS A 465 22.67 2.04 -1.51
C HIS A 465 21.81 3.22 -1.96
N SER A 466 20.81 2.97 -2.82
CA SER A 466 19.83 3.96 -3.29
C SER A 466 18.48 3.84 -2.56
N CYS A 467 18.43 3.13 -1.43
CA CYS A 467 17.21 2.95 -0.63
C CYS A 467 16.73 4.28 -0.02
N GLN A 468 17.64 5.26 0.15
CA GLN A 468 17.28 6.58 0.63
C GLN A 468 16.44 7.27 -0.44
N ASP A 469 16.97 7.70 -1.58
CA ASP A 469 16.26 8.61 -2.50
C ASP A 469 15.03 8.03 -3.21
N TRP A 470 14.86 6.70 -3.20
CA TRP A 470 13.80 6.03 -3.96
C TRP A 470 12.48 5.85 -3.21
N GLU A 471 12.54 5.69 -1.88
CA GLU A 471 11.34 5.73 -1.04
C GLU A 471 10.65 7.10 -1.11
N TYR A 472 11.41 8.19 -1.31
CA TYR A 472 10.88 9.54 -1.55
C TYR A 472 10.06 9.62 -2.83
N VAL A 473 10.57 9.06 -3.93
CA VAL A 473 9.89 9.10 -5.23
C VAL A 473 8.68 8.17 -5.24
N SER A 474 8.79 6.99 -4.63
CA SER A 474 7.66 6.07 -4.42
C SER A 474 6.57 6.73 -3.57
N ALA A 475 6.90 7.24 -2.39
CA ALA A 475 5.95 7.91 -1.52
C ALA A 475 5.34 9.15 -2.19
N PHE A 476 6.14 9.99 -2.85
CA PHE A 476 5.64 11.13 -3.62
C PHE A 476 4.69 10.71 -4.75
N ASN A 477 4.93 9.59 -5.43
CA ASN A 477 4.01 9.09 -6.45
C ASN A 477 2.70 8.55 -5.87
N THR A 478 2.72 7.88 -4.71
CA THR A 478 1.49 7.54 -3.97
C THR A 478 0.76 8.81 -3.53
N PHE A 479 1.49 9.80 -3.01
CA PHE A 479 0.93 11.10 -2.63
C PHE A 479 0.24 11.78 -3.79
N ILE A 480 0.89 11.88 -4.95
CA ILE A 480 0.33 12.52 -6.13
C ILE A 480 -0.88 11.73 -6.62
N GLY A 481 -0.85 10.39 -6.60
CA GLY A 481 -2.00 9.54 -6.90
C GLY A 481 -3.20 9.82 -5.99
N ASP A 482 -2.96 9.89 -4.69
CA ASP A 482 -4.00 10.10 -3.67
C ASP A 482 -4.49 11.55 -3.64
N LEU A 483 -3.59 12.53 -3.84
CA LEU A 483 -3.92 13.95 -3.95
C LEU A 483 -4.71 14.22 -5.23
N PHE A 484 -4.34 13.57 -6.34
CA PHE A 484 -5.07 13.64 -7.59
C PHE A 484 -6.45 12.98 -7.49
N PHE A 485 -6.56 11.85 -6.80
CA PHE A 485 -7.84 11.19 -6.54
C PHE A 485 -8.71 11.99 -5.53
N ALA A 486 -8.12 12.53 -4.48
CA ALA A 486 -8.80 13.42 -3.53
C ALA A 486 -9.28 14.70 -4.23
N TRP A 487 -8.48 15.24 -5.16
CA TRP A 487 -8.86 16.34 -6.04
C TRP A 487 -10.03 15.96 -6.95
N LEU A 488 -10.04 14.74 -7.50
CA LEU A 488 -11.16 14.18 -8.27
C LEU A 488 -12.47 14.11 -7.46
N ARG A 489 -12.38 13.89 -6.14
CA ARG A 489 -13.51 13.74 -5.21
C ARG A 489 -14.01 15.06 -4.60
N LEU A 490 -13.32 16.19 -4.83
CA LEU A 490 -13.75 17.49 -4.33
C LEU A 490 -14.99 18.00 -5.11
N PRO A 491 -16.10 18.35 -4.44
CA PRO A 491 -17.29 18.89 -5.12
C PRO A 491 -17.06 20.22 -5.84
N ARG A 492 -15.94 20.90 -5.56
CA ARG A 492 -15.55 22.18 -6.17
C ARG A 492 -14.41 22.07 -7.19
N GLY A 493 -13.94 20.87 -7.51
CA GLY A 493 -13.06 20.68 -8.67
C GLY A 493 -13.84 20.82 -9.97
N LEU A 494 -13.21 21.33 -11.03
CA LEU A 494 -13.71 21.26 -12.42
C LEU A 494 -14.09 19.82 -12.84
N ALA A 495 -13.60 18.80 -12.11
CA ALA A 495 -13.91 17.38 -12.31
C ALA A 495 -15.27 16.93 -11.75
N ALA A 496 -15.84 17.55 -10.70
CA ALA A 496 -17.13 17.12 -10.16
C ALA A 496 -18.29 17.39 -11.13
N LEU A 497 -18.20 18.48 -11.92
CA LEU A 497 -19.08 18.74 -13.07
C LEU A 497 -18.84 17.79 -14.25
N TYR A 498 -17.61 17.28 -14.42
CA TYR A 498 -17.26 16.35 -15.52
C TYR A 498 -17.56 14.87 -15.20
N ILE A 499 -17.47 14.45 -13.94
CA ILE A 499 -17.75 13.07 -13.47
C ILE A 499 -19.25 12.79 -13.41
N THR A 500 -20.08 13.79 -13.13
CA THR A 500 -21.55 13.63 -13.11
C THR A 500 -22.17 13.56 -14.51
N GLU A 501 -21.51 14.15 -15.52
CA GLU A 501 -21.99 14.15 -16.91
C GLU A 501 -21.51 12.91 -17.70
N ILE A 502 -20.35 12.32 -17.36
CA ILE A 502 -19.78 11.15 -18.06
C ILE A 502 -19.37 10.05 -17.06
N PRO A 503 -20.25 9.07 -16.77
CA PRO A 503 -19.99 7.98 -15.82
C PRO A 503 -18.76 7.10 -16.18
N ALA A 504 -18.35 7.11 -17.45
CA ALA A 504 -17.23 6.29 -17.94
C ALA A 504 -15.85 6.94 -17.75
N LEU A 505 -15.77 8.23 -17.41
CA LEU A 505 -14.51 9.00 -17.40
C LEU A 505 -13.45 8.43 -16.45
N PRO A 506 -13.75 8.06 -15.19
CA PRO A 506 -12.73 7.49 -14.28
C PRO A 506 -12.14 6.19 -14.84
N SER A 507 -12.98 5.31 -15.37
CA SER A 507 -12.55 4.05 -15.98
C SER A 507 -11.68 4.27 -17.22
N PHE A 508 -11.98 5.28 -18.04
CA PHE A 508 -11.12 5.67 -19.17
C PHE A 508 -9.76 6.18 -18.69
N LEU A 509 -9.73 7.04 -17.67
CA LEU A 509 -8.47 7.51 -17.07
C LEU A 509 -7.64 6.34 -16.52
N PHE A 510 -8.25 5.47 -15.70
CA PHE A 510 -7.61 4.28 -15.16
C PHE A 510 -7.06 3.35 -16.26
N SER A 511 -7.85 3.07 -17.30
CA SER A 511 -7.42 2.21 -18.40
C SER A 511 -6.29 2.83 -19.22
N SER A 512 -6.33 4.14 -19.49
CA SER A 512 -5.27 4.84 -20.23
C SER A 512 -3.93 4.85 -19.47
N CYS A 513 -3.95 5.09 -18.16
CA CYS A 513 -2.76 5.00 -17.32
C CYS A 513 -2.19 3.58 -17.33
N ALA A 514 -3.04 2.55 -17.22
CA ALA A 514 -2.62 1.16 -17.27
C ALA A 514 -1.96 0.79 -18.62
N VAL A 515 -2.55 1.19 -19.76
CA VAL A 515 -1.95 0.97 -21.08
C VAL A 515 -0.59 1.69 -21.20
N MET A 516 -0.51 2.93 -20.73
CA MET A 516 0.74 3.70 -20.76
C MET A 516 1.83 3.04 -19.89
N ALA A 517 1.49 2.47 -18.73
CA ALA A 517 2.43 1.74 -17.89
C ALA A 517 2.94 0.48 -18.60
N ALA A 518 2.05 -0.27 -19.26
CA ALA A 518 2.44 -1.45 -20.04
C ALA A 518 3.42 -1.11 -21.18
N LEU A 519 3.20 0.01 -21.88
CA LEU A 519 4.08 0.50 -22.93
C LEU A 519 5.43 0.94 -22.37
N LEU A 520 5.45 1.69 -21.26
CA LEU A 520 6.68 2.18 -20.65
C LEU A 520 7.58 1.06 -20.12
N LEU A 521 6.99 -0.06 -19.66
CA LEU A 521 7.75 -1.25 -19.26
C LEU A 521 8.63 -1.84 -20.38
N THR A 522 8.35 -1.53 -21.65
CA THR A 522 9.21 -1.97 -22.77
C THR A 522 10.63 -1.41 -22.71
N PHE A 523 10.81 -0.25 -22.06
CA PHE A 523 12.11 0.40 -21.88
C PHE A 523 12.95 -0.21 -20.75
N THR A 524 12.42 -1.19 -20.01
CA THR A 524 13.13 -1.86 -18.93
C THR A 524 13.66 -3.23 -19.38
N PRO A 525 14.87 -3.62 -18.97
CA PRO A 525 15.38 -4.97 -19.24
C PRO A 525 14.67 -6.02 -18.39
N GLU A 526 14.67 -7.28 -18.83
CA GLU A 526 14.18 -8.39 -18.02
C GLU A 526 15.15 -8.64 -16.85
N THR A 527 14.61 -8.83 -15.65
CA THR A 527 15.41 -8.96 -14.41
C THR A 527 15.43 -10.39 -13.86
N LYS A 528 14.78 -11.34 -14.53
CA LYS A 528 14.81 -12.76 -14.16
C LYS A 528 16.25 -13.28 -14.06
N ASN A 529 16.58 -13.91 -12.94
CA ASN A 529 17.89 -14.51 -12.63
C ASN A 529 19.10 -13.55 -12.60
N LEU A 530 18.91 -12.23 -12.64
CA LEU A 530 20.01 -11.29 -12.45
C LEU A 530 20.37 -11.12 -10.96
N PRO A 531 21.67 -11.02 -10.63
CA PRO A 531 22.10 -10.64 -9.27
C PRO A 531 21.65 -9.22 -8.96
N MET A 532 21.64 -8.85 -7.66
CA MET A 532 21.40 -7.46 -7.29
C MET A 532 22.66 -6.66 -7.61
N PHE A 533 22.48 -5.54 -8.30
CA PHE A 533 23.55 -4.58 -8.49
C PHE A 533 23.50 -3.61 -7.32
N ASP A 534 24.57 -3.54 -6.53
CA ASP A 534 24.68 -2.67 -5.36
C ASP A 534 25.32 -1.31 -5.69
N THR A 535 25.91 -1.14 -6.88
CA THR A 535 26.58 0.10 -7.33
C THR A 535 26.26 0.47 -8.78
N VAL A 536 26.35 1.76 -9.12
CA VAL A 536 26.22 2.25 -10.50
C VAL A 536 27.29 1.61 -11.41
N ALA A 537 28.51 1.45 -10.89
CA ALA A 537 29.60 0.79 -11.60
C ALA A 537 29.27 -0.66 -11.99
N GLN A 538 28.56 -1.41 -11.14
CA GLN A 538 28.12 -2.76 -11.47
C GLN A 538 27.09 -2.77 -12.61
N VAL A 539 26.13 -1.84 -12.60
CA VAL A 539 25.13 -1.67 -13.66
C VAL A 539 25.79 -1.31 -14.99
N ASP A 540 26.73 -0.37 -14.99
CA ASP A 540 27.45 0.06 -16.19
C ASP A 540 28.39 -1.02 -16.73
N SER A 541 29.03 -1.79 -15.83
CA SER A 541 29.86 -2.94 -16.23
C SER A 541 29.06 -4.05 -16.89
N TYR A 542 27.86 -4.35 -16.38
CA TYR A 542 26.96 -5.35 -16.94
C TYR A 542 26.45 -4.96 -18.33
N LYS A 543 26.11 -3.68 -18.52
CA LYS A 543 25.75 -3.13 -19.83
C LYS A 543 26.91 -3.29 -20.81
N THR A 544 28.12 -2.94 -20.38
CA THR A 544 29.33 -3.08 -21.21
C THR A 544 29.60 -4.54 -21.60
N SER A 545 29.32 -5.52 -20.72
CA SER A 545 29.42 -6.94 -21.06
C SER A 545 28.33 -7.41 -22.05
N GLN A 546 27.09 -6.96 -21.91
CA GLN A 546 26.02 -7.31 -22.86
C GLN A 546 26.29 -6.72 -24.26
N PHE A 547 26.74 -5.47 -24.33
CA PHE A 547 27.18 -4.88 -25.60
C PHE A 547 28.35 -5.65 -26.22
N LYS A 548 29.24 -6.25 -25.42
CA LYS A 548 30.32 -7.10 -25.95
C LYS A 548 29.80 -8.45 -26.43
N GLU A 549 28.87 -9.09 -25.73
CA GLU A 549 28.27 -10.36 -26.17
C GLU A 549 27.42 -10.21 -27.45
N GLU A 550 26.58 -9.17 -27.55
CA GLU A 550 25.80 -8.88 -28.77
C GLU A 550 26.71 -8.56 -29.98
N ASN A 551 27.82 -7.85 -29.75
CA ASN A 551 28.81 -7.57 -30.80
C ASN A 551 29.65 -8.80 -31.19
N VAL A 552 29.78 -9.81 -30.32
CA VAL A 552 30.48 -11.07 -30.63
C VAL A 552 29.54 -12.05 -31.36
N GLU A 553 28.26 -12.11 -31.01
CA GLU A 553 27.25 -12.90 -31.74
C GLU A 553 26.98 -12.33 -33.15
N THR A 554 26.98 -11.00 -33.31
CA THR A 554 26.88 -10.38 -34.64
C THR A 554 28.16 -10.50 -35.47
N ALA A 555 29.32 -10.69 -34.84
CA ALA A 555 30.59 -10.94 -35.54
C ALA A 555 30.85 -12.41 -35.91
N THR A 556 30.08 -13.37 -35.35
CA THR A 556 30.28 -14.81 -35.57
C THR A 556 29.38 -15.45 -36.63
N VAL A 557 28.63 -14.65 -37.41
CA VAL A 557 27.98 -15.12 -38.64
C VAL A 557 28.66 -14.55 -39.89
N PRO A 558 29.79 -15.11 -40.36
CA PRO A 558 30.15 -15.01 -41.76
C PRO A 558 29.45 -16.12 -42.55
N ASN A 559 28.68 -15.70 -43.54
CA ASN A 559 28.18 -16.51 -44.65
C ASN A 559 29.22 -17.53 -45.13
N ILE A 560 28.94 -18.83 -44.92
CA ILE A 560 29.53 -19.90 -45.74
C ILE A 560 28.40 -20.48 -46.58
N ILE A 561 28.10 -19.77 -47.67
CA ILE A 561 27.51 -20.38 -48.87
C ILE A 561 28.71 -20.89 -49.67
N SER A 562 28.97 -22.20 -49.63
CA SER A 562 29.73 -22.86 -50.69
C SER A 562 29.22 -24.27 -50.94
N THR A 563 28.42 -24.38 -51.99
CA THR A 563 28.54 -25.39 -53.07
C THR A 563 29.21 -26.73 -52.74
N LYS A 564 28.43 -27.82 -52.81
CA LYS A 564 28.68 -28.94 -53.73
C LYS A 564 27.47 -29.91 -53.73
N LEU A 565 26.94 -30.08 -54.95
CA LEU A 565 26.22 -31.21 -55.56
C LEU A 565 25.46 -32.19 -54.66
#